data_AF-A0A9P1EYI2-F1
#
_entry.id   AF-A0A9P1EYI2-F1
#
_cell.length_a   1.000
_cell.length_b   1.000
_cell.length_c   1.000
_cell.angle_alpha   90.00
_cell.angle_beta   90.00
_cell.angle_gamma   90.00
#
_symmetry.space_group_name_H-M   'P 1'
#
loop_
_entity.id
_entity.type
_entity.pdbx_description
1 polymer ?
#
loop_
_entity_poly.entity_id
_entity_poly.type
_entity_poly.pdbx_seq_one_letter_code
_entity_poly.pdbx_strand_id
1 'polypeptide(L)'
;MISPQYSTAQKQILLSSIRYFEQVSCFKFIERSTQNDYIFIVPLDGCYSYVGKIGGRQTVSLAADCIANYIIWHELMHAIGFEHEHQRPDRDSFIRVDYSNVIPGQLINFDKLQASLVDFPDTYDYKSIMHYDGYAFGRVDNARRVRLATMTPLKAGVRLDDNMKFTATDIEKLNRLGQCGNVNGNGQYSNQGIVATECKDVASNCEGNRRRGMCKNPFYKQMMIKSCQKTCRLCAYTRMIDEDDLNPSTTTSKPETCEDKHPRCNIYSENGFCTLAFYDNVREKLCAKTCNLC
;
A
#
# COMPACT_ATOMS: atom_id res chain seq x y z
N MET A 1 0.37 -14.43 -3.50
CA MET A 1 0.40 -15.85 -3.06
C MET A 1 0.19 -15.89 -1.56
N ILE A 2 -0.56 -16.86 -1.02
CA ILE A 2 -0.89 -16.96 0.42
C ILE A 2 -0.22 -18.20 1.01
N SER A 3 0.39 -18.08 2.19
CA SER A 3 1.10 -19.17 2.88
C SER A 3 0.16 -20.36 3.19
N PRO A 4 0.63 -21.62 3.04
CA PRO A 4 -0.13 -22.78 3.47
C PRO A 4 -0.40 -22.79 4.98
N GLN A 5 0.43 -22.13 5.78
CA GLN A 5 0.37 -22.08 7.25
C GLN A 5 -0.94 -21.47 7.81
N TYR A 6 -1.60 -20.58 7.06
CA TYR A 6 -2.88 -20.02 7.49
C TYR A 6 -3.99 -21.08 7.53
N SER A 7 -4.79 -21.07 8.59
CA SER A 7 -6.03 -21.85 8.66
C SER A 7 -7.02 -21.45 7.55
N THR A 8 -7.97 -22.33 7.25
CA THR A 8 -9.05 -22.05 6.28
C THR A 8 -9.84 -20.79 6.64
N ALA A 9 -10.06 -20.52 7.94
CA ALA A 9 -10.75 -19.32 8.41
C ALA A 9 -9.94 -18.04 8.08
N GLN A 10 -8.63 -18.03 8.42
CA GLN A 10 -7.75 -16.90 8.11
C GLN A 10 -7.64 -16.66 6.59
N LYS A 11 -7.54 -17.74 5.79
CA LYS A 11 -7.57 -17.65 4.32
C LYS A 11 -8.87 -17.01 3.79
N GLN A 12 -10.03 -17.29 4.39
CA GLN A 12 -11.28 -16.63 3.99
C GLN A 12 -11.31 -15.14 4.35
N ILE A 13 -10.73 -14.74 5.49
CA ILE A 13 -10.62 -13.32 5.91
C ILE A 13 -9.64 -12.55 5.00
N LEU A 14 -8.50 -13.16 4.65
CA LEU A 14 -7.57 -12.60 3.66
C LEU A 14 -8.28 -12.40 2.31
N LEU A 15 -8.97 -13.42 1.81
CA LEU A 15 -9.67 -13.37 0.52
C LEU A 15 -10.87 -12.42 0.52
N SER A 16 -11.61 -12.24 1.63
CA SER A 16 -12.68 -11.23 1.71
C SER A 16 -12.11 -9.81 1.76
N SER A 17 -11.03 -9.59 2.53
CA SER A 17 -10.35 -8.29 2.63
C SER A 17 -9.75 -7.85 1.30
N ILE A 18 -9.08 -8.77 0.59
CA ILE A 18 -8.60 -8.57 -0.79
C ILE A 18 -9.75 -8.19 -1.73
N ARG A 19 -10.85 -8.97 -1.75
CA ARG A 19 -12.01 -8.67 -2.62
C ARG A 19 -12.65 -7.30 -2.34
N TYR A 20 -12.61 -6.81 -1.11
CA TYR A 20 -13.06 -5.45 -0.80
C TYR A 20 -12.08 -4.38 -1.30
N PHE A 21 -10.77 -4.61 -1.15
CA PHE A 21 -9.73 -3.75 -1.75
C PHE A 21 -9.91 -3.63 -3.27
N GLU A 22 -10.22 -4.74 -3.93
CA GLU A 22 -10.54 -4.81 -5.37
C GLU A 22 -11.89 -4.20 -5.76
N GLN A 23 -12.75 -3.82 -4.80
CA GLN A 23 -14.02 -3.13 -5.06
C GLN A 23 -13.88 -1.61 -4.91
N VAL A 24 -13.06 -1.15 -3.96
CA VAL A 24 -12.80 0.30 -3.76
C VAL A 24 -11.69 0.84 -4.66
N SER A 25 -10.94 -0.01 -5.37
CA SER A 25 -9.86 0.40 -6.28
C SER A 25 -9.80 -0.45 -7.56
N CYS A 26 -9.14 0.06 -8.60
CA CYS A 26 -8.90 -0.73 -9.81
C CYS A 26 -7.79 -1.79 -9.69
N PHE A 27 -6.97 -1.78 -8.63
CA PHE A 27 -5.96 -2.83 -8.35
C PHE A 27 -6.60 -4.22 -8.26
N LYS A 28 -5.89 -5.26 -8.72
CA LYS A 28 -6.35 -6.65 -8.71
C LYS A 28 -5.24 -7.59 -8.22
N PHE A 29 -5.60 -8.53 -7.35
CA PHE A 29 -4.68 -9.46 -6.69
C PHE A 29 -4.86 -10.87 -7.26
N ILE A 30 -4.28 -11.09 -8.44
CA ILE A 30 -4.31 -12.40 -9.10
C ILE A 30 -3.53 -13.45 -8.30
N GLU A 31 -3.98 -14.71 -8.38
CA GLU A 31 -3.16 -15.82 -7.92
C GLU A 31 -1.92 -15.97 -8.82
N ARG A 32 -0.76 -16.18 -8.20
CA ARG A 32 0.52 -16.26 -8.91
C ARG A 32 0.62 -17.60 -9.64
N SER A 33 0.89 -17.53 -10.92
CA SER A 33 1.38 -18.65 -11.74
C SER A 33 2.89 -18.52 -11.94
N THR A 34 3.31 -17.79 -12.97
CA THR A 34 4.71 -17.68 -13.43
C THR A 34 5.33 -16.30 -13.21
N GLN A 35 4.62 -15.35 -12.59
CA GLN A 35 5.11 -13.99 -12.39
C GLN A 35 6.39 -13.98 -11.53
N ASN A 36 7.43 -13.28 -12.01
CA ASN A 36 8.70 -13.12 -11.29
C ASN A 36 8.49 -12.31 -10.01
N ASP A 37 7.76 -11.20 -10.12
CA ASP A 37 7.46 -10.28 -9.04
C ASP A 37 6.11 -10.61 -8.39
N TYR A 38 6.06 -10.78 -7.07
CA TYR A 38 4.82 -11.11 -6.35
C TYR A 38 4.91 -10.88 -4.83
N ILE A 39 3.76 -10.54 -4.23
CA ILE A 39 3.57 -10.60 -2.78
C ILE A 39 3.39 -12.05 -2.31
N PHE A 40 4.09 -12.41 -1.23
CA PHE A 40 3.88 -13.63 -0.46
C PHE A 40 3.37 -13.27 0.94
N ILE A 41 2.10 -13.56 1.19
CA ILE A 41 1.41 -13.29 2.46
C ILE A 41 1.67 -14.46 3.41
N VAL A 42 2.26 -14.20 4.58
CA VAL A 42 2.80 -15.23 5.49
C VAL A 42 2.73 -14.79 6.97
N PRO A 43 2.40 -15.67 7.93
CA PRO A 43 2.43 -15.34 9.34
C PRO A 43 3.86 -15.43 9.89
N LEU A 44 4.61 -14.33 9.77
CA LEU A 44 5.84 -14.11 10.54
C LEU A 44 5.49 -13.32 11.81
N ASP A 45 6.49 -12.81 12.53
CA ASP A 45 6.27 -11.96 13.70
C ASP A 45 5.80 -10.56 13.27
N GLY A 46 4.74 -10.05 13.90
CA GLY A 46 4.12 -8.76 13.59
C GLY A 46 3.43 -8.62 12.22
N CYS A 47 2.90 -7.42 11.98
CA CYS A 47 2.30 -6.98 10.71
C CYS A 47 3.29 -6.05 10.02
N TYR A 48 3.62 -6.30 8.74
CA TYR A 48 4.42 -5.39 7.92
C TYR A 48 4.40 -5.77 6.43
N SER A 49 4.73 -4.81 5.56
CA SER A 49 5.17 -5.07 4.19
C SER A 49 6.30 -4.11 3.76
N TYR A 50 6.86 -4.38 2.59
CA TYR A 50 7.71 -3.42 1.88
C TYR A 50 6.83 -2.40 1.19
N VAL A 51 7.28 -1.13 1.17
CA VAL A 51 6.58 -0.08 0.43
C VAL A 51 6.87 -0.23 -1.08
N GLY A 52 5.81 -0.46 -1.85
CA GLY A 52 5.86 -0.61 -3.30
C GLY A 52 6.50 -1.92 -3.79
N LYS A 53 6.76 -1.98 -5.10
CA LYS A 53 7.33 -3.15 -5.78
C LYS A 53 8.85 -3.19 -5.63
N ILE A 54 9.38 -4.07 -4.77
CA ILE A 54 10.84 -4.24 -4.59
C ILE A 54 11.47 -5.26 -5.57
N GLY A 55 10.65 -5.99 -6.33
CA GLY A 55 11.09 -7.03 -7.26
C GLY A 55 11.18 -8.43 -6.63
N GLY A 56 10.94 -9.46 -7.44
CA GLY A 56 10.95 -10.86 -6.98
C GLY A 56 9.85 -11.17 -5.96
N ARG A 57 10.13 -12.10 -5.04
CA ARG A 57 9.23 -12.45 -3.93
C ARG A 57 9.37 -11.44 -2.79
N GLN A 58 8.42 -10.52 -2.65
CA GLN A 58 8.34 -9.63 -1.49
C GLN A 58 7.36 -10.15 -0.43
N THR A 59 7.67 -9.90 0.85
CA THR A 59 6.90 -10.37 2.00
C THR A 59 5.77 -9.40 2.34
N VAL A 60 4.61 -9.95 2.68
CA VAL A 60 3.57 -9.31 3.50
C VAL A 60 3.44 -10.17 4.75
N SER A 61 3.91 -9.68 5.90
CA SER A 61 3.70 -10.37 7.18
C SER A 61 2.34 -10.02 7.73
N LEU A 62 1.57 -11.06 8.06
CA LEU A 62 0.35 -10.93 8.84
C LEU A 62 0.31 -12.09 9.85
N ALA A 63 0.80 -11.81 11.06
CA ALA A 63 0.68 -12.69 12.24
C ALA A 63 -0.79 -13.00 12.59
N ALA A 64 -1.04 -13.84 13.60
CA ALA A 64 -2.38 -14.34 13.90
C ALA A 64 -3.38 -13.25 14.31
N ASP A 65 -2.90 -12.24 15.04
CA ASP A 65 -3.57 -11.01 15.46
C ASP A 65 -3.71 -9.98 14.33
N CYS A 66 -2.81 -9.99 13.34
CA CYS A 66 -2.92 -9.16 12.13
C CYS A 66 -4.07 -9.56 11.18
N ILE A 67 -4.78 -10.67 11.43
CA ILE A 67 -5.88 -11.14 10.56
C ILE A 67 -7.19 -10.40 10.88
N ALA A 68 -7.14 -9.07 10.71
CA ALA A 68 -8.28 -8.16 10.75
C ALA A 68 -8.28 -7.30 9.48
N ASN A 69 -9.46 -7.06 8.90
CA ASN A 69 -9.60 -6.46 7.57
C ASN A 69 -8.79 -5.16 7.39
N TYR A 70 -8.78 -4.29 8.40
CA TYR A 70 -8.10 -2.99 8.34
C TYR A 70 -6.57 -3.11 8.31
N ILE A 71 -5.99 -4.05 9.07
CA ILE A 71 -4.56 -4.35 9.01
C ILE A 71 -4.21 -4.95 7.64
N ILE A 72 -5.03 -5.88 7.14
CA ILE A 72 -4.84 -6.46 5.80
C ILE A 72 -4.87 -5.36 4.72
N TRP A 73 -5.75 -4.37 4.84
CA TRP A 73 -5.82 -3.24 3.92
C TRP A 73 -4.60 -2.29 4.04
N HIS A 74 -4.13 -2.02 5.24
CA HIS A 74 -2.91 -1.23 5.52
C HIS A 74 -1.67 -1.87 4.86
N GLU A 75 -1.41 -3.16 5.10
CA GLU A 75 -0.26 -3.85 4.50
C GLU A 75 -0.33 -3.97 2.97
N LEU A 76 -1.55 -4.05 2.40
CA LEU A 76 -1.75 -4.03 0.96
C LEU A 76 -1.56 -2.63 0.35
N MET A 77 -1.87 -1.56 1.10
CA MET A 77 -1.51 -0.19 0.71
C MET A 77 0.01 0.02 0.72
N HIS A 78 0.72 -0.46 1.74
CA HIS A 78 2.19 -0.50 1.72
C HIS A 78 2.72 -1.24 0.50
N ALA A 79 2.30 -2.49 0.27
CA ALA A 79 2.77 -3.30 -0.86
C ALA A 79 2.49 -2.68 -2.25
N ILE A 80 1.50 -1.77 -2.35
CA ILE A 80 1.20 -1.00 -3.57
C ILE A 80 2.10 0.24 -3.73
N GLY A 81 2.53 0.88 -2.64
CA GLY A 81 3.41 2.05 -2.67
C GLY A 81 3.05 3.19 -1.71
N PHE A 82 2.16 2.98 -0.74
CA PHE A 82 1.80 4.01 0.23
C PHE A 82 2.68 3.97 1.48
N GLU A 83 3.08 5.14 1.92
CA GLU A 83 3.78 5.40 3.17
C GLU A 83 2.80 5.83 4.28
N HIS A 84 3.27 5.95 5.52
CA HIS A 84 2.43 6.41 6.62
C HIS A 84 2.13 7.91 6.55
N GLU A 85 0.88 8.31 6.86
CA GLU A 85 0.44 9.71 6.78
C GLU A 85 1.23 10.64 7.73
N HIS A 86 1.62 10.15 8.91
CA HIS A 86 2.42 10.91 9.88
C HIS A 86 3.91 11.09 9.49
N GLN A 87 4.32 10.49 8.37
CA GLN A 87 5.65 10.68 7.77
C GLN A 87 5.64 11.68 6.60
N ARG A 88 4.48 12.27 6.23
CA ARG A 88 4.42 13.32 5.21
C ARG A 88 5.35 14.50 5.54
N PRO A 89 5.95 15.19 4.54
CA PRO A 89 6.83 16.32 4.79
C PRO A 89 6.16 17.50 5.53
N ASP A 90 4.86 17.69 5.31
CA ASP A 90 4.04 18.77 5.88
C ASP A 90 3.48 18.47 7.29
N ARG A 91 3.62 17.25 7.79
CA ARG A 91 2.92 16.71 8.97
C ARG A 91 3.07 17.52 10.27
N ASP A 92 4.18 18.26 10.45
CA ASP A 92 4.38 19.12 11.63
C ASP A 92 3.39 20.31 11.68
N SER A 93 2.68 20.60 10.58
CA SER A 93 1.57 21.55 10.53
C SER A 93 0.27 20.98 11.12
N PHE A 94 0.21 19.67 11.33
CA PHE A 94 -1.00 18.92 11.66
C PHE A 94 -0.89 18.15 12.98
N ILE A 95 0.28 17.60 13.30
CA ILE A 95 0.60 16.89 14.54
C ILE A 95 1.92 17.38 15.15
N ARG A 96 2.07 17.23 16.46
CA ARG A 96 3.37 17.28 17.16
C ARG A 96 3.80 15.86 17.51
N VAL A 97 5.06 15.52 17.24
CA VAL A 97 5.67 14.26 17.70
C VAL A 97 6.43 14.51 19.01
N ASP A 98 6.02 13.84 20.08
CA ASP A 98 6.60 13.93 21.41
C ASP A 98 7.72 12.88 21.57
N TYR A 99 8.83 13.07 20.86
CA TYR A 99 9.92 12.10 20.69
C TYR A 99 10.49 11.50 22.01
N SER A 100 10.42 12.22 23.14
CA SER A 100 10.79 11.71 24.47
C SER A 100 9.97 10.48 24.91
N ASN A 101 8.75 10.36 24.39
CA ASN A 101 7.78 9.35 24.79
C ASN A 101 7.92 8.07 23.94
N VAL A 102 8.72 8.08 22.87
CA VAL A 102 8.95 6.93 21.98
C VAL A 102 9.90 5.92 22.65
N ILE A 103 9.56 4.63 22.62
CA ILE A 103 10.40 3.57 23.20
C ILE A 103 11.78 3.47 22.49
N PRO A 104 12.83 3.01 23.19
CA PRO A 104 14.13 2.76 22.60
C PRO A 104 14.09 1.98 21.28
N GLY A 105 14.86 2.47 20.31
CA GLY A 105 15.06 1.94 18.96
C GLY A 105 14.04 2.40 17.92
N GLN A 106 12.92 3.00 18.31
CA GLN A 106 11.75 3.20 17.43
C GLN A 106 11.59 4.64 16.90
N LEU A 107 12.55 5.54 17.16
CA LEU A 107 12.50 6.93 16.66
C LEU A 107 12.41 7.03 15.13
N ILE A 108 13.02 6.09 14.42
CA ILE A 108 13.07 6.05 12.94
C ILE A 108 11.66 5.93 12.31
N ASN A 109 10.68 5.36 13.03
CA ASN A 109 9.30 5.22 12.56
C ASN A 109 8.52 6.56 12.57
N PHE A 110 9.14 7.64 13.07
CA PHE A 110 8.55 9.00 13.19
C PHE A 110 9.32 10.04 12.37
N ASP A 111 10.27 9.61 11.54
CA ASP A 111 10.98 10.47 10.61
C ASP A 111 10.11 10.80 9.39
N LYS A 112 10.23 12.05 8.94
CA LYS A 112 9.51 12.53 7.76
C LYS A 112 10.25 12.13 6.49
N LEU A 113 9.49 11.77 5.48
CA LEU A 113 9.99 11.56 4.13
C LEU A 113 10.47 12.89 3.53
N GLN A 114 11.36 12.78 2.54
CA GLN A 114 11.73 13.93 1.72
C GLN A 114 10.61 14.23 0.72
N ALA A 115 10.30 15.50 0.49
CA ALA A 115 9.22 15.90 -0.43
C ALA A 115 9.47 15.53 -1.90
N SER A 116 10.68 15.10 -2.25
CA SER A 116 11.06 14.52 -3.55
C SER A 116 10.70 13.03 -3.70
N LEU A 117 10.28 12.35 -2.63
CA LEU A 117 10.07 10.89 -2.58
C LEU A 117 8.61 10.47 -2.38
N VAL A 118 7.68 11.42 -2.18
CA VAL A 118 6.27 11.13 -1.87
C VAL A 118 5.34 12.16 -2.50
N ASP A 119 4.20 11.70 -3.04
CA ASP A 119 3.09 12.51 -3.54
C ASP A 119 2.07 12.78 -2.42
N PHE A 120 1.83 14.04 -2.08
CA PHE A 120 0.90 14.45 -1.00
C PHE A 120 0.05 15.71 -1.32
N PRO A 121 -0.52 15.86 -2.54
CA PRO A 121 -1.34 17.03 -2.93
C PRO A 121 -2.69 17.12 -2.22
N ASP A 122 -3.14 16.02 -1.61
CA ASP A 122 -4.35 15.94 -0.79
C ASP A 122 -4.15 16.51 0.63
N THR A 123 -5.26 16.86 1.29
CA THR A 123 -5.25 17.34 2.67
C THR A 123 -4.87 16.24 3.65
N TYR A 124 -3.97 16.55 4.59
CA TYR A 124 -3.54 15.65 5.66
C TYR A 124 -4.72 14.98 6.38
N ASP A 125 -4.75 13.65 6.34
CA ASP A 125 -5.89 12.87 6.83
C ASP A 125 -5.58 12.14 8.16
N TYR A 126 -5.95 12.79 9.26
CA TYR A 126 -5.89 12.25 10.62
C TYR A 126 -6.63 10.91 10.81
N LYS A 127 -7.53 10.53 9.90
CA LYS A 127 -8.30 9.28 9.94
C LYS A 127 -7.94 8.29 8.83
N SER A 128 -6.92 8.59 8.02
CA SER A 128 -6.34 7.65 7.06
C SER A 128 -5.98 6.32 7.73
N ILE A 129 -6.25 5.21 7.04
CA ILE A 129 -5.80 3.88 7.45
C ILE A 129 -4.28 3.78 7.55
N MET A 130 -3.53 4.68 6.90
CA MET A 130 -2.06 4.77 6.94
C MET A 130 -1.53 5.70 8.05
N HIS A 131 -2.41 6.31 8.87
CA HIS A 131 -1.98 7.14 10.01
C HIS A 131 -1.90 6.29 11.28
N TYR A 132 -0.73 6.25 11.93
CA TYR A 132 -0.56 5.62 13.25
C TYR A 132 -1.44 6.27 14.34
N ASP A 133 -1.80 5.49 15.36
CA ASP A 133 -2.50 5.99 16.54
C ASP A 133 -1.62 6.94 17.37
N GLY A 134 -2.23 7.72 18.26
CA GLY A 134 -1.53 8.73 19.06
C GLY A 134 -0.49 8.18 20.06
N TYR A 135 -0.49 6.87 20.31
CA TYR A 135 0.33 6.15 21.28
C TYR A 135 1.24 5.10 20.61
N ALA A 136 1.29 5.02 19.28
CA ALA A 136 2.18 4.12 18.55
C ALA A 136 3.62 4.21 19.10
N PHE A 137 4.25 3.06 19.37
CA PHE A 137 5.59 2.96 19.97
C PHE A 137 5.80 3.76 21.29
N GLY A 138 4.73 4.15 21.99
CA GLY A 138 4.80 4.90 23.24
C GLY A 138 5.32 4.08 24.42
N ARG A 139 6.18 4.70 25.25
CA ARG A 139 6.65 4.18 26.54
C ARG A 139 5.49 3.96 27.50
N VAL A 140 5.60 2.97 28.37
CA VAL A 140 4.70 2.81 29.51
C VAL A 140 5.21 3.66 30.68
N ASP A 141 4.37 4.58 31.16
CA ASP A 141 4.57 5.20 32.47
C ASP A 141 4.17 4.18 33.54
N ASN A 142 5.16 3.57 34.17
CA ASN A 142 4.95 2.53 35.18
C ASN A 142 4.25 3.04 36.46
N ALA A 143 4.33 4.33 36.77
CA ALA A 143 3.69 4.93 37.94
C ALA A 143 2.20 5.19 37.68
N ARG A 144 1.85 5.66 36.47
CA ARG A 144 0.46 5.90 36.04
C ARG A 144 -0.22 4.67 35.42
N ARG A 145 0.57 3.65 35.04
CA ARG A 145 0.15 2.44 34.29
C ARG A 145 -0.54 2.75 32.95
N VAL A 146 -0.06 3.77 32.24
CA VAL A 146 -0.57 4.17 30.90
C VAL A 146 0.54 4.15 29.86
N ARG A 147 0.18 3.91 28.60
CA ARG A 147 1.06 4.24 27.48
C ARG A 147 1.08 5.76 27.29
N LEU A 148 2.26 6.34 27.11
CA LEU A 148 2.42 7.76 26.80
C LEU A 148 2.11 8.00 25.31
N ALA A 149 1.43 9.11 25.01
CA ALA A 149 1.22 9.52 23.63
C ALA A 149 2.55 9.94 22.99
N THR A 150 2.80 9.46 21.77
CA THR A 150 3.95 9.83 20.93
C THR A 150 3.56 10.89 19.90
N MET A 151 2.27 11.04 19.59
CA MET A 151 1.76 12.04 18.65
C MET A 151 0.51 12.73 19.20
N THR A 152 0.50 14.06 19.13
CA THR A 152 -0.64 14.91 19.53
C THR A 152 -1.13 15.72 18.32
N PRO A 153 -2.41 15.68 17.93
CA PRO A 153 -2.93 16.52 16.85
C PRO A 153 -3.00 17.99 17.29
N LEU A 154 -2.60 18.90 16.39
CA LEU A 154 -2.64 20.35 16.63
C LEU A 154 -4.05 20.95 16.46
N LYS A 155 -4.92 20.27 15.71
CA LYS A 155 -6.32 20.68 15.50
C LYS A 155 -7.18 20.24 16.68
N ALA A 156 -7.74 21.21 17.40
CA ALA A 156 -8.63 20.97 18.54
C ALA A 156 -9.81 20.03 18.18
N GLY A 157 -10.15 19.12 19.09
CA GLY A 157 -11.22 18.14 18.93
C GLY A 157 -10.87 16.91 18.07
N VAL A 158 -9.71 16.89 17.39
CA VAL A 158 -9.22 15.70 16.70
C VAL A 158 -8.62 14.70 17.68
N ARG A 159 -8.76 13.40 17.38
CA ARG A 159 -8.11 12.29 18.09
C ARG A 159 -7.39 11.37 17.11
N LEU A 160 -6.22 10.90 17.51
CA LEU A 160 -5.46 9.86 16.83
C LEU A 160 -5.77 8.53 17.53
N ASP A 161 -6.70 7.77 16.95
CA ASP A 161 -7.20 6.48 17.43
C ASP A 161 -7.02 5.47 16.29
N ASP A 162 -7.14 4.17 16.56
CA ASP A 162 -7.03 3.11 15.54
C ASP A 162 -8.01 3.31 14.36
N ASN A 163 -7.47 3.55 13.17
CA ASN A 163 -8.26 3.85 11.97
C ASN A 163 -8.69 2.56 11.27
N MET A 164 -9.81 1.98 11.70
CA MET A 164 -10.27 0.65 11.27
C MET A 164 -10.91 0.58 9.86
N LYS A 165 -10.81 1.61 9.03
CA LYS A 165 -11.45 1.72 7.70
C LYS A 165 -10.65 2.66 6.80
N PHE A 166 -10.73 2.48 5.48
CA PHE A 166 -10.36 3.51 4.52
C PHE A 166 -11.20 4.78 4.71
N THR A 167 -10.58 5.93 4.54
CA THR A 167 -11.27 7.21 4.30
C THR A 167 -11.57 7.41 2.81
N ALA A 168 -12.26 8.52 2.48
CA ALA A 168 -12.36 8.97 1.10
C ALA A 168 -10.98 9.29 0.51
N THR A 169 -10.07 9.88 1.31
CA THR A 169 -8.70 10.23 0.91
C THR A 169 -7.85 9.00 0.61
N ASP A 170 -7.94 7.94 1.41
CA ASP A 170 -7.23 6.67 1.14
C ASP A 170 -7.66 6.07 -0.20
N ILE A 171 -8.98 6.08 -0.47
CA ILE A 171 -9.56 5.59 -1.71
C ILE A 171 -9.17 6.50 -2.89
N GLU A 172 -9.16 7.81 -2.72
CA GLU A 172 -8.71 8.75 -3.75
C GLU A 172 -7.22 8.53 -4.08
N LYS A 173 -6.36 8.47 -3.05
CA LYS A 173 -4.93 8.13 -3.15
C LYS A 173 -4.71 6.85 -3.95
N LEU A 174 -5.38 5.76 -3.57
CA LEU A 174 -5.33 4.47 -4.26
C LEU A 174 -5.71 4.58 -5.74
N ASN A 175 -6.79 5.30 -6.05
CA ASN A 175 -7.28 5.40 -7.41
C ASN A 175 -6.49 6.40 -8.27
N ARG A 176 -5.86 7.43 -7.65
CA ARG A 176 -4.90 8.34 -8.27
C ARG A 176 -3.64 7.58 -8.68
N LEU A 177 -3.03 6.83 -7.77
CA LEU A 177 -1.83 6.01 -8.04
C LEU A 177 -2.09 4.90 -9.06
N GLY A 178 -3.23 4.21 -8.95
CA GLY A 178 -3.64 3.17 -9.89
C GLY A 178 -4.14 3.68 -11.25
N GLN A 179 -4.18 5.02 -11.46
CA GLN A 179 -4.75 5.68 -12.65
C GLN A 179 -6.17 5.19 -13.01
N CYS A 180 -6.97 4.91 -11.97
CA CYS A 180 -8.28 4.31 -12.11
C CYS A 180 -9.28 5.31 -12.70
N GLY A 181 -9.96 4.91 -13.78
CA GLY A 181 -10.81 5.81 -14.58
C GLY A 181 -11.90 6.55 -13.80
N ASN A 182 -12.12 7.83 -14.16
CA ASN A 182 -12.99 8.79 -13.47
C ASN A 182 -14.38 8.25 -13.10
N VAL A 183 -14.80 8.58 -11.86
CA VAL A 183 -16.08 8.16 -11.27
C VAL A 183 -17.23 9.02 -11.78
N ASN A 184 -18.26 8.39 -12.35
CA ASN A 184 -19.54 9.04 -12.63
C ASN A 184 -20.41 9.16 -11.38
N GLY A 185 -20.19 10.22 -10.58
CA GLY A 185 -21.14 10.79 -9.59
C GLY A 185 -21.54 9.97 -8.36
N ASN A 186 -21.46 8.63 -8.40
CA ASN A 186 -22.04 7.71 -7.41
C ASN A 186 -21.01 6.76 -6.74
N GLY A 187 -19.73 7.15 -6.70
CA GLY A 187 -18.72 6.46 -5.86
C GLY A 187 -18.34 5.04 -6.27
N GLN A 188 -18.46 4.66 -7.55
CA GLN A 188 -17.98 3.38 -8.07
C GLN A 188 -16.99 3.56 -9.23
N TYR A 189 -15.83 2.92 -9.12
CA TYR A 189 -14.78 2.93 -10.13
C TYR A 189 -15.10 1.93 -11.25
N SER A 190 -15.12 2.40 -12.50
CA SER A 190 -15.41 1.56 -13.65
C SER A 190 -14.15 1.29 -14.48
N ASN A 191 -13.66 0.06 -14.48
CA ASN A 191 -12.57 -0.37 -15.36
C ASN A 191 -12.90 -0.07 -16.83
N GLN A 192 -12.10 0.81 -17.43
CA GLN A 192 -11.97 1.01 -18.86
C GLN A 192 -10.50 1.25 -19.17
N GLY A 193 -10.03 0.70 -20.27
CA GLY A 193 -8.72 1.01 -20.80
C GLY A 193 -8.57 0.44 -22.20
N ILE A 194 -7.75 1.13 -23.00
CA ILE A 194 -7.23 0.67 -24.31
C ILE A 194 -8.30 0.67 -25.42
N VAL A 195 -8.07 1.38 -26.54
CA VAL A 195 -9.13 1.94 -27.44
C VAL A 195 -8.79 1.77 -28.95
N ALA A 196 -9.76 1.50 -29.85
CA ALA A 196 -9.52 0.93 -31.21
C ALA A 196 -10.50 1.25 -32.37
N THR A 197 -10.58 0.33 -33.36
CA THR A 197 -10.38 0.67 -34.77
C THR A 197 -11.34 0.06 -35.81
N GLU A 198 -12.27 -0.87 -35.52
CA GLU A 198 -13.32 -1.20 -36.50
C GLU A 198 -14.70 -1.60 -35.93
N CYS A 199 -15.70 -0.76 -36.18
CA CYS A 199 -17.03 -0.81 -35.57
C CYS A 199 -18.01 -1.75 -36.30
N LYS A 200 -17.95 -3.06 -36.03
CA LYS A 200 -18.87 -4.04 -36.66
C LYS A 200 -19.41 -5.12 -35.72
N ASP A 201 -20.64 -5.54 -36.00
CA ASP A 201 -21.20 -6.78 -35.47
C ASP A 201 -20.69 -7.94 -36.34
N VAL A 202 -20.25 -9.03 -35.72
CA VAL A 202 -19.80 -10.25 -36.42
C VAL A 202 -20.59 -11.49 -36.02
N ALA A 203 -21.47 -11.40 -35.02
CA ALA A 203 -22.45 -12.44 -34.69
C ALA A 203 -23.84 -12.11 -35.23
N SER A 204 -24.54 -13.10 -35.78
CA SER A 204 -25.84 -12.92 -36.44
C SER A 204 -27.01 -12.60 -35.48
N ASN A 205 -26.90 -12.94 -34.19
CA ASN A 205 -27.98 -12.78 -33.21
C ASN A 205 -27.77 -11.60 -32.23
N CYS A 206 -27.03 -10.56 -32.63
CA CYS A 206 -26.75 -9.43 -31.75
C CYS A 206 -28.02 -8.69 -31.27
N GLU A 207 -29.06 -8.58 -32.09
CA GLU A 207 -30.33 -7.94 -31.71
C GLU A 207 -31.11 -8.79 -30.68
N GLY A 208 -31.10 -10.12 -30.80
CA GLY A 208 -31.67 -11.01 -29.78
C GLY A 208 -30.93 -10.92 -28.46
N ASN A 209 -29.59 -10.84 -28.51
CA ASN A 209 -28.74 -10.62 -27.35
C ASN A 209 -28.97 -9.24 -26.71
N ARG A 210 -29.19 -8.19 -27.51
CA ARG A 210 -29.56 -6.84 -27.03
C ARG A 210 -30.89 -6.84 -26.29
N ARG A 211 -31.92 -7.50 -26.84
CA ARG A 211 -33.25 -7.64 -26.21
C ARG A 211 -33.18 -8.45 -24.92
N ARG A 212 -32.33 -9.47 -24.85
CA ARG A 212 -32.01 -10.25 -23.64
C ARG A 212 -31.06 -9.53 -22.66
N GLY A 213 -30.78 -8.24 -22.88
CA GLY A 213 -29.96 -7.41 -22.00
C GLY A 213 -28.45 -7.69 -22.03
N MET A 214 -27.95 -8.61 -22.87
CA MET A 214 -26.55 -9.04 -22.86
C MET A 214 -25.57 -7.91 -23.20
N CYS A 215 -25.95 -6.96 -24.07
CA CYS A 215 -25.19 -5.73 -24.31
C CYS A 215 -24.92 -4.89 -23.04
N LYS A 216 -25.74 -5.04 -22.00
CA LYS A 216 -25.63 -4.33 -20.72
C LYS A 216 -25.12 -5.23 -19.58
N ASN A 217 -25.03 -6.53 -19.78
CA ASN A 217 -24.62 -7.48 -18.75
C ASN A 217 -23.07 -7.48 -18.63
N PRO A 218 -22.49 -7.17 -17.46
CA PRO A 218 -21.03 -7.08 -17.29
C PRO A 218 -20.27 -8.36 -17.67
N PHE A 219 -20.83 -9.54 -17.39
CA PHE A 219 -20.20 -10.83 -17.67
C PHE A 219 -20.03 -11.08 -19.17
N TYR A 220 -21.05 -10.74 -19.96
CA TYR A 220 -21.01 -10.87 -21.42
C TYR A 220 -20.39 -9.65 -22.13
N LYS A 221 -20.10 -8.55 -21.41
CA LYS A 221 -19.62 -7.29 -22.00
C LYS A 221 -18.38 -7.48 -22.88
N GLN A 222 -17.38 -8.24 -22.42
CA GLN A 222 -16.17 -8.52 -23.20
C GLN A 222 -16.42 -9.39 -24.45
N MET A 223 -17.45 -10.25 -24.43
CA MET A 223 -17.91 -10.97 -25.62
C MET A 223 -18.64 -10.01 -26.58
N MET A 224 -19.45 -9.09 -26.06
CA MET A 224 -20.16 -8.09 -26.89
C MET A 224 -19.22 -7.03 -27.50
N ILE A 225 -18.14 -6.64 -26.81
CA ILE A 225 -17.03 -5.80 -27.33
C ILE A 225 -16.30 -6.46 -28.50
N LYS A 226 -16.39 -7.79 -28.66
CA LYS A 226 -15.81 -8.51 -29.80
C LYS A 226 -16.84 -8.84 -30.87
N SER A 227 -18.01 -9.35 -30.47
CA SER A 227 -18.99 -9.97 -31.37
C SER A 227 -20.14 -9.07 -31.83
N CYS A 228 -20.50 -8.03 -31.05
CA CYS A 228 -21.73 -7.25 -31.24
C CYS A 228 -21.49 -5.74 -31.03
N GLN A 229 -20.39 -5.23 -31.60
CA GLN A 229 -19.88 -3.89 -31.31
C GLN A 229 -20.84 -2.78 -31.73
N LYS A 230 -21.52 -2.91 -32.88
CA LYS A 230 -22.36 -1.86 -33.45
C LYS A 230 -23.77 -1.90 -32.84
N THR A 231 -24.36 -3.08 -32.71
CA THR A 231 -25.65 -3.31 -32.05
C THR A 231 -25.61 -2.96 -30.55
N CYS A 232 -24.51 -3.26 -29.85
CA CYS A 232 -24.33 -2.89 -28.45
C CYS A 232 -23.71 -1.49 -28.23
N ARG A 233 -23.21 -0.82 -29.28
CA ARG A 233 -22.54 0.50 -29.25
C ARG A 233 -21.25 0.53 -28.41
N LEU A 234 -20.29 -0.35 -28.73
CA LEU A 234 -19.06 -0.65 -27.97
C LEU A 234 -17.76 -0.52 -28.79
N CYS A 235 -17.79 0.22 -29.90
CA CYS A 235 -16.79 0.19 -30.98
C CYS A 235 -15.41 0.86 -30.72
N ALA A 236 -14.82 0.71 -29.52
CA ALA A 236 -13.61 1.47 -29.14
C ALA A 236 -12.70 0.72 -28.13
N TYR A 237 -11.90 -0.31 -28.56
CA TYR A 237 -11.04 -1.16 -27.66
C TYR A 237 -9.74 -1.83 -28.29
N THR A 238 -8.47 -1.45 -27.92
CA THR A 238 -7.05 -1.78 -28.43
C THR A 238 -6.23 -0.71 -29.23
N ARG A 239 -5.19 0.03 -28.74
CA ARG A 239 -3.94 -0.28 -27.95
C ARG A 239 -3.69 0.86 -26.88
N MET A 240 -2.51 1.29 -26.34
CA MET A 240 -1.04 1.02 -26.45
C MET A 240 -0.50 0.33 -25.14
N ILE A 241 0.72 0.43 -24.56
CA ILE A 241 1.99 1.23 -24.66
C ILE A 241 3.21 0.25 -24.84
N ASP A 242 4.47 0.71 -24.78
CA ASP A 242 5.70 0.00 -25.20
C ASP A 242 6.81 -0.16 -24.12
N GLU A 243 7.83 -0.97 -24.44
CA GLU A 243 8.92 -1.47 -23.58
C GLU A 243 10.28 -0.82 -23.91
N ASP A 244 11.16 -0.53 -22.93
CA ASP A 244 12.63 -0.41 -23.15
C ASP A 244 13.49 -0.40 -21.86
N ASP A 245 12.96 -0.04 -20.68
CA ASP A 245 13.72 0.05 -19.41
C ASP A 245 13.90 -1.32 -18.69
N LEU A 246 14.35 -2.36 -19.42
CA LEU A 246 14.48 -3.73 -18.91
C LEU A 246 15.82 -4.40 -19.22
N ASN A 247 16.89 -4.03 -18.51
CA ASN A 247 17.93 -5.01 -18.16
C ASN A 247 18.72 -4.66 -16.88
N PRO A 248 18.61 -5.43 -15.77
CA PRO A 248 19.46 -5.26 -14.60
C PRO A 248 20.81 -5.95 -14.79
N SER A 249 21.91 -5.32 -14.35
CA SER A 249 23.22 -5.95 -14.25
C SER A 249 23.70 -5.97 -12.80
N THR A 250 24.13 -7.14 -12.32
CA THR A 250 24.46 -7.38 -10.91
C THR A 250 25.96 -7.48 -10.68
N THR A 251 26.52 -6.58 -9.87
CA THR A 251 27.80 -6.77 -9.18
C THR A 251 27.75 -6.19 -7.77
N THR A 252 27.87 -7.05 -6.76
CA THR A 252 27.99 -6.64 -5.36
C THR A 252 29.43 -6.23 -5.02
N SER A 253 29.77 -4.96 -5.26
CA SER A 253 30.95 -4.34 -4.68
C SER A 253 30.69 -3.93 -3.23
N LYS A 254 31.57 -4.35 -2.30
CA LYS A 254 31.56 -3.84 -0.91
C LYS A 254 31.84 -2.32 -0.94
N PRO A 255 31.13 -1.47 -0.19
CA PRO A 255 31.42 -0.03 -0.20
C PRO A 255 32.82 0.25 0.34
N GLU A 256 33.65 1.01 -0.39
CA GLU A 256 35.01 1.35 0.05
C GLU A 256 35.05 2.46 1.12
N THR A 257 33.94 3.16 1.38
CA THR A 257 33.81 4.11 2.50
C THR A 257 32.78 3.63 3.53
N CYS A 258 33.23 3.50 4.78
CA CYS A 258 32.37 3.25 5.95
C CYS A 258 31.74 4.58 6.40
N GLU A 259 30.52 4.86 5.94
CA GLU A 259 29.82 6.12 6.17
C GLU A 259 28.34 5.91 6.54
N ASP A 260 27.82 6.82 7.36
CA ASP A 260 26.41 6.90 7.70
C ASP A 260 25.66 7.69 6.62
N LYS A 261 24.60 7.11 6.07
CA LYS A 261 23.77 7.71 5.01
C LYS A 261 22.57 8.47 5.56
N HIS A 262 22.25 8.33 6.85
CA HIS A 262 21.15 9.03 7.49
C HIS A 262 21.64 10.09 8.50
N PRO A 263 21.23 11.37 8.40
CA PRO A 263 21.78 12.45 9.23
C PRO A 263 21.45 12.36 10.74
N ARG A 264 20.56 11.43 11.14
CA ARG A 264 20.15 11.22 12.54
C ARG A 264 20.77 10.00 13.22
N CYS A 265 21.73 9.30 12.60
CA CYS A 265 22.27 8.03 13.15
C CYS A 265 22.73 8.11 14.61
N ASN A 266 23.41 9.19 15.02
CA ASN A 266 23.80 9.41 16.43
C ASN A 266 22.60 9.30 17.39
N ILE A 267 21.51 10.03 17.07
CA ILE A 267 20.27 10.06 17.87
C ILE A 267 19.62 8.67 17.91
N TYR A 268 19.67 7.92 16.81
CA TYR A 268 19.17 6.55 16.77
C TYR A 268 20.02 5.61 17.65
N SER A 269 21.34 5.73 17.61
CA SER A 269 22.28 4.93 18.39
C SER A 269 22.11 5.15 19.89
N GLU A 270 22.07 6.42 20.33
CA GLU A 270 21.74 6.82 21.71
C GLU A 270 20.37 6.29 22.17
N ASN A 271 19.43 6.16 21.24
CA ASN A 271 18.10 5.61 21.50
C ASN A 271 18.05 4.07 21.46
N GLY A 272 19.14 3.36 21.12
CA GLY A 272 19.19 1.89 21.09
C GLY A 272 18.81 1.25 19.74
N PHE A 273 18.69 2.01 18.65
CA PHE A 273 18.51 1.45 17.31
C PHE A 273 19.63 0.47 16.95
N CYS A 274 20.88 0.84 17.28
CA CYS A 274 22.07 0.04 17.00
C CYS A 274 22.19 -1.27 17.82
N THR A 275 21.20 -1.66 18.64
CA THR A 275 21.20 -2.97 19.34
C THR A 275 20.02 -3.89 18.96
N LEU A 276 19.03 -3.42 18.20
CA LEU A 276 17.86 -4.24 17.83
C LEU A 276 18.10 -5.04 16.54
N ALA A 277 18.13 -6.37 16.65
CA ALA A 277 18.29 -7.31 15.53
C ALA A 277 17.25 -7.14 14.41
N PHE A 278 16.03 -6.70 14.74
CA PHE A 278 14.99 -6.36 13.76
C PHE A 278 15.48 -5.38 12.67
N TYR A 279 16.43 -4.49 13.02
CA TYR A 279 16.96 -3.48 12.12
C TYR A 279 18.29 -3.86 11.44
N ASP A 280 18.79 -5.11 11.48
CA ASP A 280 20.05 -5.55 10.83
C ASP A 280 20.27 -4.92 9.44
N ASN A 281 19.40 -5.28 8.49
CA ASN A 281 19.41 -4.79 7.10
C ASN A 281 19.25 -3.28 6.94
N VAL A 282 18.76 -2.58 7.97
CA VAL A 282 18.51 -1.12 7.95
C VAL A 282 19.72 -0.38 8.51
N ARG A 283 20.33 -0.90 9.58
CA ARG A 283 21.56 -0.40 10.19
C ARG A 283 22.71 -0.44 9.18
N GLU A 284 22.92 -1.56 8.50
CA GLU A 284 23.94 -1.70 7.44
C GLU A 284 23.77 -0.72 6.27
N LYS A 285 22.53 -0.31 5.96
CA LYS A 285 22.24 0.59 4.82
C LYS A 285 22.25 2.06 5.19
N LEU A 286 21.85 2.42 6.41
CA LEU A 286 21.65 3.81 6.84
C LEU A 286 22.70 4.30 7.83
N CYS A 287 23.16 3.45 8.75
CA CYS A 287 23.96 3.82 9.92
C CYS A 287 25.13 2.86 10.17
N ALA A 288 25.79 2.39 9.11
CA ALA A 288 26.81 1.35 9.20
C ALA A 288 28.00 1.76 10.09
N LYS A 289 28.43 3.02 9.99
CA LYS A 289 29.56 3.56 10.76
C LYS A 289 29.15 3.79 12.22
N THR A 290 28.04 4.47 12.47
CA THR A 290 27.53 4.74 13.82
C THR A 290 27.17 3.47 14.59
N CYS A 291 26.67 2.42 13.92
CA CYS A 291 26.37 1.15 14.56
C CYS A 291 27.55 0.16 14.61
N ASN A 292 28.75 0.53 14.16
CA ASN A 292 29.94 -0.33 14.08
C ASN A 292 29.72 -1.63 13.28
N LEU A 293 29.13 -1.51 12.09
CA LEU A 293 28.86 -2.59 11.14
C LEU A 293 29.81 -2.52 9.92
N CYS A 294 31.07 -2.15 10.17
CA CYS A 294 32.16 -2.05 9.20
C CYS A 294 33.34 -2.93 9.65
#